data_AF-A0A5Y3M5T3-F1
#
_entry.id   AF-A0A5Y3M5T3-F1
#
_cell.length_a   1.000
_cell.length_b   1.000
_cell.length_c   1.000
_cell.angle_alpha   90.00
_cell.angle_beta   90.00
_cell.angle_gamma   90.00
#
_symmetry.space_group_name_H-M   'P 1'
#
loop_
_entity.id
_entity.type
_entity.pdbx_description
1 polymer ?
#
loop_
_entity_poly.entity_id
_entity_poly.type
_entity_poly.pdbx_seq_one_letter_code
_entity_poly.pdbx_strand_id
1 'polypeptide(L)'
;GAGRVGIRISPLGPFNGLDNGEDQEEAALYLIGQLNQRKIAYLHISEPDWAGGKPYSESFRQAVRENFSGIIIGSGGYSAEKAETLINQGLIDAVAFGRNFIANPDLVERLEKKAALNTPQPETFYGGGAKGYTDYPTL
;
A
#
# COMPACT_ATOMS: atom_id res chain seq x y z
N GLY A 1 -13.20 2.89 -19.43
CA GLY A 1 -12.41 4.09 -19.71
C GLY A 1 -11.40 4.33 -18.60
N ALA A 2 -10.59 5.39 -18.69
CA ALA A 2 -9.45 5.65 -17.78
C ALA A 2 -9.80 5.66 -16.28
N GLY A 3 -10.96 6.20 -15.90
CA GLY A 3 -11.45 6.21 -14.51
C GLY A 3 -11.83 4.85 -13.90
N ARG A 4 -11.50 3.73 -14.57
CA ARG A 4 -11.67 2.36 -14.04
C ARG A 4 -10.39 1.53 -14.07
N VAL A 5 -9.25 2.16 -14.38
CA VAL A 5 -7.94 1.50 -14.43
C VAL A 5 -7.09 2.09 -13.34
N GLY A 6 -6.55 1.25 -12.46
CA GLY A 6 -5.47 1.62 -11.56
C GLY A 6 -4.24 0.79 -11.83
N ILE A 7 -3.10 1.22 -11.29
CA ILE A 7 -1.82 0.50 -11.42
C ILE A 7 -1.16 0.37 -10.05
N ARG A 8 -0.56 -0.79 -9.79
CA ARG A 8 0.25 -1.01 -8.59
C ARG A 8 1.73 -1.09 -8.96
N ILE A 9 2.57 -0.34 -8.26
CA ILE A 9 4.01 -0.28 -8.48
C ILE A 9 4.78 -0.40 -7.17
N SER A 10 6.03 -0.88 -7.24
CA SER A 10 7.00 -0.93 -6.14
C SER A 10 8.29 -0.22 -6.60
N PRO A 11 8.25 1.12 -6.73
CA PRO A 11 9.23 1.87 -7.52
C PRO A 11 10.61 1.99 -6.88
N LEU A 12 10.70 1.89 -5.56
CA LEU A 12 11.97 1.98 -4.84
C LEU A 12 12.24 0.72 -4.03
N GLY A 13 13.51 0.31 -4.05
CA GLY A 13 14.01 -0.88 -3.38
C GLY A 13 13.78 -2.18 -4.18
N PRO A 14 14.53 -3.25 -3.85
CA PRO A 14 14.42 -4.51 -4.56
C PRO A 14 13.19 -5.31 -4.13
N PHE A 15 12.63 -6.08 -5.06
CA PHE A 15 11.58 -7.05 -4.79
C PHE A 15 11.76 -8.30 -5.65
N ASN A 16 11.70 -9.50 -5.04
CA ASN A 16 11.87 -10.79 -5.73
C ASN A 16 13.15 -10.90 -6.59
N GLY A 17 14.27 -10.34 -6.10
CA GLY A 17 15.55 -10.39 -6.80
C GLY A 17 15.68 -9.42 -7.97
N LEU A 18 14.70 -8.53 -8.17
CA LEU A 18 14.73 -7.45 -9.15
C LEU A 18 14.89 -6.10 -8.43
N ASP A 19 15.87 -5.31 -8.83
CA ASP A 19 16.03 -3.91 -8.41
C ASP A 19 15.48 -2.93 -9.46
N ASN A 20 15.39 -1.65 -9.08
CA ASN A 20 14.84 -0.58 -9.92
C ASN A 20 15.94 0.31 -10.56
N GLY A 21 17.20 -0.12 -10.54
CA GLY A 21 18.34 0.66 -11.05
C GLY A 21 18.84 1.75 -10.10
N GLU A 22 19.96 2.38 -10.47
CA GLU A 22 20.55 3.50 -9.74
C GLU A 22 19.70 4.78 -9.84
N ASP A 23 18.93 4.91 -10.92
CA ASP A 23 18.04 6.03 -11.27
C ASP A 23 16.57 5.78 -10.86
N GLN A 24 16.32 4.84 -9.95
CA GLN A 24 14.97 4.39 -9.53
C GLN A 24 13.99 5.53 -9.22
N GLU A 25 14.42 6.61 -8.55
CA GLU A 25 13.55 7.75 -8.24
C GLU A 25 13.15 8.53 -9.50
N GLU A 26 14.08 8.77 -10.42
CA GLU A 26 13.82 9.47 -11.69
C GLU A 26 12.89 8.64 -12.58
N ALA A 27 13.18 7.35 -12.74
CA ALA A 27 12.35 6.43 -13.50
C ALA A 27 10.92 6.34 -12.93
N ALA A 28 10.79 6.30 -11.61
CA ALA A 28 9.50 6.28 -10.93
C ALA A 28 8.70 7.55 -11.20
N LEU A 29 9.29 8.73 -11.03
CA LEU A 29 8.61 10.00 -11.25
C LEU A 29 8.23 10.20 -12.72
N TYR A 30 9.08 9.78 -13.66
CA TYR A 30 8.74 9.77 -15.08
C TYR A 30 7.49 8.92 -15.37
N LEU A 31 7.48 7.67 -14.88
CA LEU A 31 6.34 6.77 -15.05
C LEU A 31 5.07 7.38 -14.45
N ILE A 32 5.15 7.89 -13.23
CA ILE A 32 4.03 8.52 -12.52
C ILE A 32 3.47 9.71 -13.31
N GLY A 33 4.33 10.59 -13.82
CA GLY A 33 3.92 11.71 -14.67
C GLY A 33 3.21 11.25 -15.94
N GLN A 34 3.70 10.19 -16.58
CA GLN A 34 3.03 9.60 -17.74
C GLN A 34 1.65 9.04 -17.39
N LEU A 35 1.53 8.33 -16.27
CA LEU A 35 0.24 7.81 -15.79
C LEU A 35 -0.74 8.94 -15.48
N ASN A 36 -0.27 10.05 -14.92
CA ASN A 36 -1.08 11.22 -14.63
C ASN A 36 -1.71 11.83 -15.88
N GLN A 37 -0.95 11.96 -16.97
CA GLN A 37 -1.47 12.47 -18.26
C GLN A 37 -2.63 11.63 -18.80
N ARG A 38 -2.65 10.33 -18.47
CA ARG A 38 -3.67 9.37 -18.89
C ARG A 38 -4.91 9.38 -17.99
N LYS A 39 -4.88 10.12 -16.87
CA LYS A 39 -5.98 10.30 -15.92
C LYS A 39 -6.58 8.96 -15.46
N ILE A 40 -5.70 8.03 -15.09
CA ILE A 40 -6.09 6.74 -14.51
C ILE A 40 -6.79 6.94 -13.16
N ALA A 41 -7.53 5.93 -12.70
CA ALA A 41 -8.32 6.00 -11.48
C ALA A 41 -7.47 6.19 -10.22
N TYR A 42 -6.39 5.41 -10.08
CA TYR A 42 -5.50 5.48 -8.93
C TYR A 42 -4.10 4.95 -9.22
N LEU A 43 -3.14 5.45 -8.43
CA LEU A 43 -1.80 4.92 -8.29
C LEU A 43 -1.71 4.18 -6.94
N HIS A 44 -1.33 2.90 -6.94
CA HIS A 44 -1.15 2.11 -5.73
C HIS A 44 0.34 1.80 -5.54
N ILE A 45 0.92 2.30 -4.46
CA ILE A 45 2.34 2.19 -4.18
C ILE A 45 2.57 1.11 -3.11
N SER A 46 3.42 0.13 -3.42
CA SER A 46 3.91 -0.86 -2.49
C SER A 46 5.26 -0.44 -1.95
N GLU A 47 5.29 0.02 -0.71
CA GLU A 47 6.49 0.45 0.00
C GLU A 47 7.28 -0.75 0.53
N PRO A 48 8.61 -0.63 0.68
CA PRO A 48 9.48 -1.74 1.08
C PRO A 48 9.39 -2.04 2.59
N ASP A 49 8.71 -1.20 3.38
CA ASP A 49 8.60 -1.29 4.85
C ASP A 49 8.16 -2.68 5.33
N TRP A 50 7.24 -3.34 4.62
CA TRP A 50 6.72 -4.64 5.04
C TRP A 50 7.79 -5.75 5.04
N ALA A 51 8.85 -5.57 4.25
CA ALA A 51 9.99 -6.47 4.14
C ALA A 51 11.22 -5.96 4.92
N GLY A 52 11.06 -4.93 5.76
CA GLY A 52 12.15 -4.34 6.52
C GLY A 52 13.05 -3.39 5.72
N GLY A 53 12.63 -2.99 4.52
CA GLY A 53 13.35 -1.99 3.74
C GLY A 53 13.16 -0.57 4.27
N LYS A 54 13.97 0.36 3.77
CA LYS A 54 13.95 1.76 4.20
C LYS A 54 12.61 2.41 3.81
N PRO A 55 11.87 3.02 4.76
CA PRO A 55 10.68 3.78 4.43
C PRO A 55 10.95 4.91 3.44
N TYR A 56 9.97 5.22 2.61
CA TYR A 56 10.08 6.34 1.68
C TYR A 56 10.23 7.64 2.47
N SER A 57 11.18 8.47 2.03
CA SER A 57 11.34 9.82 2.56
C SER A 57 10.08 10.64 2.29
N GLU A 58 9.82 11.62 3.14
CA GLU A 58 8.76 12.59 2.93
C GLU A 58 8.95 13.35 1.62
N SER A 59 10.20 13.70 1.27
CA SER A 59 10.54 14.37 0.01
C SER A 59 10.12 13.57 -1.22
N PHE A 60 10.32 12.25 -1.22
CA PHE A 60 9.90 11.40 -2.33
C PHE A 60 8.37 11.32 -2.43
N ARG A 61 7.68 11.19 -1.29
CA ARG A 61 6.20 11.22 -1.26
C ARG A 61 5.64 12.53 -1.81
N GLN A 62 6.26 13.64 -1.43
CA GLN A 62 5.90 14.97 -1.93
C GLN A 62 6.09 15.05 -3.45
N ALA A 63 7.23 14.60 -3.97
CA ALA A 63 7.49 14.56 -5.41
C ALA A 63 6.48 13.69 -6.17
N VAL A 64 6.10 12.52 -5.62
CA VAL A 64 5.04 11.67 -6.18
C VAL A 64 3.70 12.41 -6.21
N ARG A 65 3.32 13.06 -5.11
CA ARG A 65 2.06 13.81 -5.00
C ARG A 65 2.01 15.01 -5.94
N GLU A 66 3.14 15.65 -6.22
CA GLU A 66 3.25 16.73 -7.20
C GLU A 66 3.13 16.23 -8.66
N ASN A 67 3.58 15.01 -8.94
CA ASN A 67 3.58 14.43 -10.29
C ASN A 67 2.29 13.68 -10.66
N PHE A 68 1.49 13.28 -9.67
CA PHE A 68 0.21 12.62 -9.86
C PHE A 68 -0.88 13.43 -9.18
N SER A 69 -2.02 13.72 -9.81
CA SER A 69 -3.12 14.46 -9.18
C SER A 69 -4.35 13.60 -8.84
N GLY A 70 -4.33 12.30 -9.20
CA GLY A 70 -5.39 11.35 -8.88
C GLY A 70 -5.26 10.71 -7.50
N ILE A 71 -5.98 9.61 -7.25
CA ILE A 71 -5.94 8.91 -5.95
C ILE A 71 -4.64 8.13 -5.77
N ILE A 72 -3.95 8.32 -4.65
CA ILE A 72 -2.75 7.57 -4.25
C ILE A 72 -3.10 6.63 -3.10
N ILE A 73 -2.85 5.34 -3.29
CA ILE A 73 -3.05 4.29 -2.29
C ILE A 73 -1.68 3.82 -1.78
N GLY A 74 -1.40 4.05 -0.50
CA GLY A 74 -0.20 3.54 0.16
C GLY A 74 -0.38 2.09 0.63
N SER A 75 0.67 1.28 0.56
CA SER A 75 0.67 -0.08 1.11
C SER A 75 2.08 -0.48 1.53
N GLY A 76 2.18 -1.46 2.45
CA GLY A 76 3.46 -1.93 2.98
C GLY A 76 3.67 -1.53 4.43
N GLY A 77 3.39 -2.44 5.36
CA GLY A 77 3.68 -2.25 6.79
C GLY A 77 2.91 -1.12 7.48
N TYR A 78 1.78 -0.68 6.92
CA TYR A 78 0.98 0.39 7.51
C TYR A 78 0.31 -0.02 8.82
N SER A 79 0.31 0.91 9.78
CA SER A 79 -0.63 0.98 10.90
C SER A 79 -1.72 2.01 10.61
N ALA A 80 -2.77 2.05 11.44
CA ALA A 80 -3.80 3.08 11.34
C ALA A 80 -3.21 4.48 11.54
N GLU A 81 -2.29 4.63 12.50
CA GLU A 81 -1.64 5.90 12.84
C GLU A 81 -0.74 6.40 11.70
N LYS A 82 0.04 5.51 11.07
CA LYS A 82 0.84 5.86 9.88
C LYS A 82 -0.07 6.30 8.74
N ALA A 83 -1.18 5.59 8.51
CA ALA A 83 -2.15 5.95 7.47
C ALA A 83 -2.77 7.32 7.72
N GLU A 84 -3.29 7.57 8.93
CA GLU A 84 -3.87 8.87 9.31
C GLU A 84 -2.86 10.00 9.16
N THR A 85 -1.61 9.79 9.59
CA THR A 85 -0.56 10.80 9.47
C THR A 85 -0.33 11.19 8.00
N LEU A 86 -0.14 10.21 7.12
CA LEU A 86 0.16 10.47 5.71
C LEU A 86 -1.06 11.02 4.93
N ILE A 87 -2.27 10.62 5.30
CA ILE A 87 -3.52 11.17 4.73
C ILE A 87 -3.68 12.63 5.16
N ASN A 88 -3.48 12.94 6.44
CA ASN A 88 -3.60 14.31 6.97
C ASN A 88 -2.54 15.26 6.38
N GLN A 89 -1.39 14.74 5.98
CA GLN A 89 -0.35 15.47 5.25
C GLN A 89 -0.67 15.64 3.75
N GLY A 90 -1.71 14.99 3.23
CA GLY A 90 -2.08 15.03 1.81
C GLY A 90 -1.13 14.23 0.90
N LEU A 91 -0.31 13.35 1.46
CA LEU A 91 0.69 12.58 0.70
C LEU A 91 0.10 11.30 0.08
N ILE A 92 -0.96 10.75 0.69
CA ILE A 92 -1.76 9.65 0.15
C ILE A 92 -3.24 9.93 0.40
N ASP A 93 -4.12 9.28 -0.36
CA ASP A 93 -5.57 9.42 -0.26
C ASP A 93 -6.23 8.21 0.42
N ALA A 94 -5.56 7.05 0.37
CA ALA A 94 -6.03 5.83 1.01
C ALA A 94 -4.86 4.89 1.38
N VAL A 95 -5.16 3.88 2.19
CA VAL A 95 -4.23 2.82 2.57
C VAL A 95 -4.81 1.45 2.23
N ALA A 96 -3.97 0.54 1.75
CA ALA A 96 -4.30 -0.87 1.58
C ALA A 96 -3.57 -1.72 2.62
N PHE A 97 -4.33 -2.51 3.39
CA PHE A 97 -3.80 -3.48 4.34
C PHE A 97 -3.85 -4.90 3.75
N GLY A 98 -2.74 -5.64 3.83
CA GLY A 98 -2.66 -7.04 3.39
C GLY A 98 -2.91 -8.00 4.55
N ARG A 99 -1.84 -8.33 5.31
CA ARG A 99 -1.86 -9.29 6.43
C ARG A 99 -2.96 -9.02 7.46
N ASN A 100 -3.23 -7.74 7.78
CA ASN A 100 -4.29 -7.40 8.73
C ASN A 100 -5.67 -7.74 8.18
N PHE A 101 -5.93 -7.56 6.88
CA PHE A 101 -7.19 -7.95 6.27
C PHE A 101 -7.34 -9.48 6.15
N ILE A 102 -6.24 -10.23 6.02
CA ILE A 102 -6.29 -11.70 6.07
C ILE A 102 -6.89 -12.16 7.41
N ALA A 103 -6.39 -11.62 8.52
CA ALA A 103 -6.78 -12.07 9.85
C ALA A 103 -8.05 -11.40 10.41
N ASN A 104 -8.50 -10.30 9.81
CA ASN A 104 -9.58 -9.46 10.34
C ASN A 104 -10.59 -9.16 9.22
N PRO A 105 -11.64 -9.98 9.05
CA PRO A 105 -12.67 -9.73 8.03
C PRO A 105 -13.43 -8.41 8.27
N ASP A 106 -13.48 -7.97 9.52
CA ASP A 106 -14.09 -6.74 10.04
C ASP A 106 -13.04 -5.65 10.35
N LEU A 107 -11.89 -5.65 9.66
CA LEU A 107 -10.77 -4.74 9.95
C LEU A 107 -11.22 -3.27 10.07
N VAL A 108 -12.12 -2.80 9.20
CA VAL A 108 -12.63 -1.42 9.22
C VAL A 108 -13.24 -1.08 10.58
N GLU A 109 -14.13 -1.94 11.09
CA GLU A 109 -14.80 -1.74 12.38
C GLU A 109 -13.81 -1.81 13.54
N ARG A 110 -12.83 -2.71 13.48
CA ARG A 110 -11.77 -2.79 14.49
C ARG A 110 -10.93 -1.52 14.54
N LEU A 111 -10.54 -0.98 13.39
CA LEU A 111 -9.77 0.26 13.32
C LEU A 111 -10.58 1.44 13.87
N GLU A 112 -11.85 1.57 13.49
CA GLU A 112 -12.76 2.62 13.97
C GLU A 112 -12.92 2.56 15.51
N LYS A 113 -13.14 1.36 16.06
CA LYS A 113 -13.32 1.14 17.50
C LYS A 113 -12.00 1.09 18.28
N LYS A 114 -10.85 1.18 17.60
CA LYS A 114 -9.52 0.93 18.19
C LYS A 114 -9.46 -0.41 18.93
N ALA A 115 -10.14 -1.42 18.39
CA ALA A 115 -10.19 -2.76 18.95
C ALA A 115 -8.92 -3.55 18.64
N ALA A 116 -8.65 -4.59 19.44
CA ALA A 116 -7.54 -5.49 19.17
C ALA A 116 -7.72 -6.22 17.83
N LEU A 117 -6.62 -6.37 17.08
CA LEU A 117 -6.59 -7.14 15.84
C LEU A 117 -6.30 -8.60 16.15
N ASN A 118 -6.96 -9.51 15.42
CA ASN A 118 -6.59 -10.90 15.37
C ASN A 118 -5.15 -11.05 14.86
N THR A 119 -4.41 -12.01 15.42
CA THR A 119 -3.04 -12.33 14.98
C THR A 119 -3.08 -13.16 13.68
N PRO A 120 -2.40 -12.71 12.61
CA PRO A 120 -2.27 -13.52 11.40
C PRO A 120 -1.53 -14.84 11.66
N GLN A 121 -1.87 -15.89 10.90
CA GLN A 121 -1.24 -17.22 10.95
C GLN A 121 -0.49 -17.47 9.63
N PRO A 122 0.77 -17.02 9.49
CA PRO A 122 1.50 -17.02 8.21
C PRO A 122 1.61 -18.39 7.54
N GLU A 123 1.62 -19.47 8.33
CA GLU A 123 1.67 -20.86 7.88
C GLU A 123 0.44 -21.27 7.04
N THR A 124 -0.64 -20.49 7.06
CA THR A 124 -1.88 -20.74 6.33
C THR A 124 -2.11 -19.80 5.14
N PHE A 125 -1.21 -18.86 4.86
CA PHE A 125 -1.43 -17.85 3.80
C PHE A 125 -1.48 -18.43 2.39
N TYR A 126 -0.84 -19.57 2.15
CA TYR A 126 -0.74 -20.16 0.81
C TYR A 126 -1.15 -21.65 0.84
N GLY A 127 -2.09 -22.03 -0.03
CA GLY A 127 -2.62 -23.39 -0.10
C GLY A 127 -3.62 -23.71 1.02
N GLY A 128 -3.93 -25.00 1.21
CA GLY A 128 -4.80 -25.45 2.29
C GLY A 128 -6.31 -25.36 1.98
N GLY A 129 -7.09 -24.88 2.95
CA GLY A 129 -8.56 -24.86 2.93
C GLY A 129 -9.13 -23.76 3.83
N ALA A 130 -10.26 -24.03 4.52
CA ALA A 130 -10.97 -23.00 5.30
C ALA A 130 -10.17 -22.43 6.49
N LYS A 131 -9.27 -23.24 7.09
CA LYS A 131 -8.48 -22.88 8.27
C LYS A 131 -7.44 -21.81 7.93
N GLY A 132 -7.45 -20.70 8.65
CA GLY A 132 -6.60 -19.53 8.42
C GLY A 132 -7.01 -18.71 7.18
N TYR A 133 -8.24 -18.91 6.68
CA TYR A 133 -8.76 -18.20 5.51
C TYR A 133 -10.15 -17.62 5.74
N THR A 134 -11.10 -18.44 6.20
CA THR A 134 -12.50 -18.03 6.41
C THR A 134 -12.98 -18.18 7.85
N ASP A 135 -12.12 -18.66 8.74
CA ASP A 135 -12.43 -18.97 10.15
C ASP A 135 -11.87 -17.92 11.14
N TYR A 136 -11.35 -16.80 10.65
CA TYR A 136 -11.00 -15.65 11.50
C TYR A 136 -12.27 -14.99 12.07
N PRO A 137 -12.37 -14.80 13.40
CA PRO A 137 -13.57 -14.25 14.03
C PRO A 137 -13.70 -12.73 13.83
N THR A 138 -14.95 -12.25 13.82
CA THR A 138 -15.27 -10.81 13.97
C THR A 138 -15.30 -10.42 15.46
N LEU A 139 -15.43 -9.13 15.76
CA LEU A 139 -15.77 -8.61 17.10
C LEU A 139 -17.12 -9.14 17.62
#